data_AF-Q07MN9-F1
#
_entry.id   AF-Q07MN9-F1
#
_cell.length_a   1.000
_cell.length_b   1.000
_cell.length_c   1.000
_cell.angle_alpha   90.00
_cell.angle_beta   90.00
_cell.angle_gamma   90.00
#
_symmetry.space_group_name_H-M   'P 1'
#
loop_
_entity.id
_entity.type
_entity.pdbx_description
1 polymer ?
#
loop_
_entity_poly.entity_id
_entity_poly.type
_entity_poly.pdbx_seq_one_letter_code
_entity_poly.pdbx_strand_id
1 'polypeptide(L)'
;MSDTLQSLDQLGSLKVSAPDAPQHLKKVDKFNRAYATGKRKDAVARVWIKPGAGKVIVNTREVEVYFARPVLRMMIQQPLVAAARAGQYDVICTVAGGGLSGQAGAVRHGISKALTYFEPELRGVLKKGGFLTRDSRVVERKKYGKAKARRSFQFSKR
;
A
#
# COMPACT_ATOMS: atom_id res chain seq x y z
N MET A 1 39.46 -23.13 11.25
CA MET A 1 40.26 -23.66 10.13
C MET A 1 39.77 -22.95 8.89
N SER A 2 40.56 -22.00 8.37
CA SER A 2 40.27 -21.33 7.11
C SER A 2 40.52 -22.33 5.98
N ASP A 3 39.47 -22.74 5.25
CA ASP A 3 39.60 -23.61 4.10
C ASP A 3 40.37 -22.87 3.00
N THR A 4 41.69 -23.09 2.95
CA THR A 4 42.55 -22.66 1.86
C THR A 4 42.20 -23.48 0.62
N LEU A 5 41.51 -22.85 -0.33
CA LEU A 5 41.24 -23.40 -1.66
C LEU A 5 42.58 -23.60 -2.40
N GLN A 6 42.89 -24.83 -2.80
CA GLN A 6 44.17 -25.19 -3.43
C GLN A 6 44.08 -25.40 -4.94
N SER A 7 42.88 -25.37 -5.56
CA SER A 7 42.74 -25.51 -7.02
C SER A 7 41.47 -24.85 -7.59
N LEU A 8 41.55 -24.42 -8.86
CA LEU A 8 40.46 -23.73 -9.58
C LEU A 8 39.23 -24.65 -9.78
N ASP A 9 39.43 -25.96 -9.86
CA ASP A 9 38.35 -26.96 -10.04
C ASP A 9 37.41 -27.06 -8.82
N GLN A 10 37.89 -26.69 -7.62
CA GLN A 10 37.06 -26.65 -6.41
C GLN A 10 36.06 -25.49 -6.41
N LEU A 11 36.23 -24.51 -7.29
CA LEU A 11 35.33 -23.37 -7.41
C LEU A 11 34.03 -23.73 -8.15
N GLY A 12 34.06 -24.72 -9.05
CA GLY A 12 32.89 -25.16 -9.83
C GLY A 12 31.90 -26.04 -9.06
N SER A 13 32.36 -26.70 -7.98
CA SER A 13 31.53 -27.52 -7.09
C SER A 13 30.87 -26.72 -5.96
N LEU A 14 31.25 -25.45 -5.78
CA LEU A 14 30.52 -24.51 -4.94
C LEU A 14 29.18 -24.20 -5.60
N LYS A 15 28.16 -25.00 -5.28
CA LYS A 15 26.76 -24.60 -5.42
C LYS A 15 26.59 -23.31 -4.61
N VAL A 16 26.70 -22.17 -5.27
CA VAL A 16 26.25 -20.89 -4.75
C VAL A 16 24.76 -21.08 -4.47
N SER A 17 24.41 -21.38 -3.21
CA SER A 17 23.02 -21.44 -2.80
C SER A 17 22.46 -20.05 -3.08
N ALA A 18 21.59 -19.95 -4.10
CA ALA A 18 20.90 -18.71 -4.39
C ALA A 18 20.30 -18.20 -3.07
N PRO A 19 20.46 -16.92 -2.72
CA PRO A 19 19.95 -16.40 -1.47
C PRO A 19 18.45 -16.73 -1.39
N ASP A 20 18.05 -17.43 -0.33
CA ASP A 20 16.66 -17.79 -0.09
C ASP A 20 15.80 -16.54 -0.28
N ALA A 21 14.81 -16.65 -1.18
CA ALA A 21 13.92 -15.53 -1.47
C ALA A 21 13.30 -15.02 -0.16
N PRO A 22 13.19 -13.69 0.04
CA PRO A 22 12.75 -13.14 1.32
C PRO A 22 11.34 -13.67 1.66
N GLN A 23 11.27 -14.50 2.70
CA GLN A 23 10.01 -15.07 3.15
C GLN A 23 9.14 -13.97 3.75
N HIS A 24 7.96 -13.76 3.16
CA HIS A 24 6.99 -12.82 3.69
C HIS A 24 6.28 -13.50 4.87
N LEU A 25 6.61 -13.10 6.09
CA LEU A 25 6.06 -13.68 7.30
C LEU A 25 4.74 -13.02 7.69
N LYS A 26 3.84 -13.81 8.29
CA LYS A 26 2.59 -13.32 8.86
C LYS A 26 2.90 -12.43 10.07
N LYS A 27 2.40 -11.19 10.06
CA LYS A 27 2.56 -10.21 11.14
C LYS A 27 1.20 -9.79 11.68
N VAL A 28 0.80 -10.43 12.77
CA VAL A 28 -0.46 -10.18 13.48
C VAL A 28 -0.22 -9.92 14.96
N ASP A 29 -1.06 -9.07 15.53
CA ASP A 29 -1.03 -8.73 16.95
C ASP A 29 -1.72 -9.81 17.80
N LYS A 30 -1.64 -9.67 19.14
CA LYS A 30 -2.31 -10.54 20.13
C LYS A 30 -3.80 -10.76 19.89
N PHE A 31 -4.48 -9.80 19.25
CA PHE A 31 -5.91 -9.86 18.93
C PHE A 31 -6.21 -10.42 17.52
N ASN A 32 -5.24 -11.07 16.86
CA ASN A 32 -5.35 -11.56 15.48
C ASN A 32 -5.74 -10.46 14.48
N ARG A 33 -5.15 -9.27 14.64
CA ARG A 33 -5.34 -8.14 13.73
C ARG A 33 -4.03 -7.82 13.03
N ALA A 34 -4.11 -7.52 11.74
CA ALA A 34 -2.98 -7.02 10.96
C ALA A 34 -3.02 -5.49 10.90
N TYR A 35 -1.90 -4.85 11.22
CA TYR A 35 -1.73 -3.42 11.16
C TYR A 35 -0.91 -3.00 9.94
N ALA A 36 -1.38 -2.00 9.21
CA ALA A 36 -0.57 -1.35 8.19
C ALA A 36 -0.89 0.13 8.05
N THR A 37 0.08 0.86 7.47
CA THR A 37 -0.10 2.27 7.12
C THR A 37 -0.01 2.47 5.62
N GLY A 38 -1.04 3.12 5.06
CA GLY A 38 -1.07 3.60 3.70
C GLY A 38 -0.91 5.12 3.63
N LYS A 39 -0.33 5.62 2.53
CA LYS A 39 -0.11 7.05 2.31
C LYS A 39 -0.34 7.39 0.84
N ARG A 40 -1.01 8.51 0.56
CA ARG A 40 -1.15 9.07 -0.80
C ARG A 40 -1.29 10.58 -0.71
N LYS A 41 -0.52 11.32 -1.52
CA LYS A 41 -0.37 12.77 -1.34
C LYS A 41 -0.03 13.07 0.13
N ASP A 42 -0.79 13.94 0.77
CA ASP A 42 -0.65 14.30 2.20
C ASP A 42 -1.55 13.45 3.12
N ALA A 43 -2.35 12.53 2.57
CA ALA A 43 -3.22 11.67 3.36
C ALA A 43 -2.45 10.46 3.92
N VAL A 44 -2.67 10.19 5.21
CA VAL A 44 -2.13 9.04 5.94
C VAL A 44 -3.30 8.23 6.49
N ALA A 45 -3.31 6.93 6.20
CA ALA A 45 -4.32 5.98 6.65
C ALA A 45 -3.65 4.88 7.49
N ARG A 46 -4.03 4.77 8.76
CA ARG A 46 -3.71 3.62 9.61
C ARG A 46 -4.86 2.64 9.52
N VAL A 47 -4.56 1.43 9.08
CA VAL A 47 -5.56 0.39 8.79
C VAL A 47 -5.30 -0.82 9.68
N TRP A 48 -6.38 -1.31 10.26
CA TRP A 48 -6.44 -2.55 11.01
C TRP A 48 -7.38 -3.50 10.29
N ILE A 49 -6.92 -4.71 10.02
CA ILE A 49 -7.73 -5.77 9.43
C ILE A 49 -7.88 -6.89 10.45
N LYS A 50 -9.09 -7.41 10.60
CA LYS A 50 -9.39 -8.64 11.35
C LYS A 50 -10.33 -9.52 10.53
N PRO A 51 -10.30 -10.85 10.69
CA PRO A 51 -11.37 -11.71 10.16
C PRO A 51 -12.73 -11.27 10.72
N GLY A 52 -13.74 -11.20 9.88
CA GLY A 52 -15.06 -10.69 10.26
C GLY A 52 -16.09 -10.72 9.12
N ALA A 53 -17.13 -9.90 9.25
CA ALA A 53 -18.29 -9.89 8.35
C ALA A 53 -18.16 -8.91 7.17
N GLY A 54 -16.99 -8.30 6.96
CA GLY A 54 -16.78 -7.34 5.88
C GLY A 54 -17.11 -5.89 6.24
N LYS A 55 -17.24 -5.56 7.54
CA LYS A 55 -17.59 -4.20 7.97
C LYS A 55 -16.40 -3.25 7.82
N VAL A 56 -16.61 -2.12 7.15
CA VAL A 56 -15.60 -1.08 6.94
C VAL A 56 -15.97 0.18 7.72
N ILE A 57 -15.18 0.50 8.75
CA ILE A 57 -15.35 1.67 9.60
C ILE A 57 -14.17 2.62 9.39
N VAL A 58 -14.47 3.87 9.04
CA VAL A 58 -13.51 4.95 8.76
C VAL A 58 -13.73 6.08 9.77
N ASN A 59 -12.74 6.37 10.62
CA ASN A 59 -12.83 7.42 11.64
C ASN A 59 -14.13 7.32 12.48
N THR A 60 -14.46 6.11 12.93
CA THR A 60 -15.66 5.80 13.76
C THR A 60 -17.00 5.99 13.02
N ARG A 61 -16.98 6.18 11.71
CA ARG A 61 -18.19 6.27 10.87
C ARG A 61 -18.19 5.14 9.84
N GLU A 62 -19.37 4.75 9.36
CA GLU A 62 -19.46 3.80 8.26
C GLU A 62 -18.88 4.39 6.96
N VAL A 63 -18.34 3.50 6.12
CA VAL A 63 -17.68 3.89 4.87
C VAL A 63 -18.59 4.70 3.94
N GLU A 64 -19.90 4.45 3.97
CA GLU A 64 -20.88 5.14 3.13
C GLU A 64 -21.11 6.59 3.55
N VAL A 65 -21.14 6.82 4.86
CA VAL A 65 -21.29 8.15 5.45
C VAL A 65 -20.02 8.98 5.26
N TYR A 66 -18.84 8.36 5.42
CA TYR A 66 -17.57 9.08 5.30
C TYR A 66 -17.19 9.36 3.83
N PHE A 67 -17.37 8.37 2.95
CA PHE A 67 -17.08 8.48 1.53
C PHE A 67 -18.37 8.47 0.71
N ALA A 68 -19.06 9.62 0.67
CA ALA A 68 -20.35 9.77 -0.03
C ALA A 68 -20.32 9.33 -1.50
N ARG A 69 -19.20 9.54 -2.21
CA ARG A 69 -19.08 9.17 -3.63
C ARG A 69 -18.84 7.66 -3.81
N PRO A 70 -19.65 6.94 -4.61
CA PRO A 70 -19.50 5.49 -4.81
C PRO A 70 -18.15 5.10 -5.41
N VAL A 71 -17.55 5.95 -6.26
CA VAL A 71 -16.22 5.72 -6.83
C VAL A 71 -15.14 5.59 -5.75
N LEU A 72 -15.25 6.33 -4.65
CA LEU A 72 -14.29 6.26 -3.54
C LEU A 72 -14.45 4.95 -2.75
N ARG A 73 -15.70 4.50 -2.56
CA ARG A 73 -16.02 3.20 -1.93
C ARG A 73 -15.47 2.05 -2.77
N MET A 74 -15.68 2.09 -4.09
CA MET A 74 -15.15 1.10 -5.03
C MET A 74 -13.63 1.01 -4.96
N MET A 75 -12.92 2.15 -4.93
CA MET A 75 -11.45 2.15 -4.80
C MET A 75 -10.95 1.46 -3.52
N ILE A 76 -11.67 1.59 -2.41
CA ILE A 76 -11.32 0.96 -1.13
C ILE A 76 -11.54 -0.56 -1.19
N GLN A 77 -12.58 -1.02 -1.90
CA GLN A 77 -12.93 -2.43 -2.03
C GLN A 77 -12.07 -3.20 -3.05
N GLN A 78 -11.51 -2.54 -4.07
CA GLN A 78 -10.69 -3.18 -5.11
C GLN A 78 -9.64 -4.19 -4.61
N PRO A 79 -8.81 -3.92 -3.58
CA PRO A 79 -7.83 -4.91 -3.12
C PRO A 79 -8.46 -6.15 -2.48
N LEU A 80 -9.63 -6.03 -1.84
CA LEU A 80 -10.36 -7.16 -1.26
C LEU A 80 -10.98 -8.02 -2.37
N VAL A 81 -11.54 -7.39 -3.40
CA VAL A 81 -12.08 -8.08 -4.58
C VAL A 81 -10.97 -8.78 -5.36
N ALA A 82 -9.85 -8.10 -5.61
CA ALA A 82 -8.71 -8.67 -6.33
C ALA A 82 -8.09 -9.88 -5.60
N ALA A 83 -8.13 -9.90 -4.27
CA ALA A 83 -7.67 -11.02 -3.47
C ALA A 83 -8.73 -12.14 -3.30
N ALA A 84 -9.93 -12.00 -3.87
CA ALA A 84 -11.06 -12.91 -3.63
C ALA A 84 -11.43 -13.07 -2.14
N ARG A 85 -11.24 -12.01 -1.35
CA ARG A 85 -11.50 -11.96 0.11
C ARG A 85 -12.59 -10.94 0.49
N ALA A 86 -13.45 -10.58 -0.45
CA ALA A 86 -14.57 -9.69 -0.19
C ALA A 86 -15.50 -10.32 0.88
N GLY A 87 -15.89 -9.54 1.88
CA GLY A 87 -16.79 -9.98 2.96
C GLY A 87 -16.14 -10.80 4.08
N GLN A 88 -14.86 -11.18 3.98
CA GLN A 88 -14.18 -12.03 4.99
C GLN A 88 -13.44 -11.23 6.07
N TYR A 89 -13.25 -9.93 5.84
CA TYR A 89 -12.40 -9.07 6.66
C TYR A 89 -13.11 -7.81 7.10
N ASP A 90 -13.16 -7.56 8.41
CA ASP A 90 -13.52 -6.26 8.95
C ASP A 90 -12.32 -5.33 8.90
N VAL A 91 -12.55 -4.10 8.44
CA VAL A 91 -11.54 -3.06 8.28
C VAL A 91 -11.87 -1.89 9.20
N ILE A 92 -10.98 -1.61 10.15
CA ILE A 92 -11.07 -0.41 10.98
C ILE A 92 -9.92 0.51 10.57
N CYS A 93 -10.25 1.69 10.09
CA CYS A 93 -9.25 2.63 9.59
C CYS A 93 -9.40 4.00 10.21
N THR A 94 -8.26 4.59 10.58
CA THR A 94 -8.15 5.99 11.01
C THR A 94 -7.35 6.75 9.97
N VAL A 95 -7.89 7.87 9.51
CA VAL A 95 -7.37 8.61 8.36
C VAL A 95 -7.22 10.08 8.73
N ALA A 96 -6.07 10.65 8.39
CA ALA A 96 -5.75 12.05 8.64
C ALA A 96 -5.06 12.68 7.42
N GLY A 97 -5.28 13.98 7.23
CA GLY A 97 -4.65 14.76 6.17
C GLY A 97 -5.25 14.57 4.77
N GLY A 98 -4.85 15.47 3.86
CA GLY A 98 -5.30 15.48 2.46
C GLY A 98 -6.80 15.73 2.30
N GLY A 99 -7.36 15.29 1.18
CA GLY A 99 -8.80 15.30 0.90
C GLY A 99 -9.34 13.88 0.66
N LEU A 100 -10.68 13.75 0.53
CA LEU A 100 -11.38 12.46 0.45
C LEU A 100 -10.80 11.49 -0.60
N SER A 101 -10.45 11.98 -1.79
CA SER A 101 -9.84 11.14 -2.83
C SER A 101 -8.44 10.63 -2.46
N GLY A 102 -7.63 11.49 -1.83
CA GLY A 102 -6.30 11.10 -1.33
C GLY A 102 -6.42 10.09 -0.19
N GLN A 103 -7.36 10.32 0.72
CA GLN A 103 -7.68 9.43 1.84
C GLN A 103 -8.15 8.06 1.37
N ALA A 104 -9.08 7.98 0.42
CA ALA A 104 -9.53 6.70 -0.15
C ALA A 104 -8.35 5.92 -0.78
N GLY A 105 -7.47 6.60 -1.50
CA GLY A 105 -6.25 5.99 -2.04
C GLY A 105 -5.26 5.53 -0.98
N ALA A 106 -5.11 6.28 0.11
CA ALA A 106 -4.29 5.90 1.26
C ALA A 106 -4.86 4.67 1.97
N VAL A 107 -6.18 4.62 2.18
CA VAL A 107 -6.88 3.46 2.77
C VAL A 107 -6.72 2.22 1.88
N ARG A 108 -6.95 2.35 0.57
CA ARG A 108 -6.71 1.27 -0.42
C ARG A 108 -5.32 0.67 -0.26
N HIS A 109 -4.28 1.52 -0.25
CA HIS A 109 -2.90 1.08 -0.09
C HIS A 109 -2.62 0.45 1.29
N GLY A 110 -3.23 0.99 2.35
CA GLY A 110 -3.14 0.44 3.70
C GLY A 110 -3.76 -0.95 3.82
N ILE A 111 -4.96 -1.15 3.25
CA ILE A 111 -5.65 -2.45 3.22
C ILE A 111 -4.78 -3.49 2.52
N SER A 112 -4.22 -3.15 1.36
CA SER A 112 -3.37 -4.08 0.60
C SER A 112 -2.14 -4.53 1.38
N LYS A 113 -1.50 -3.63 2.13
CA LYS A 113 -0.38 -4.01 3.00
C LYS A 113 -0.83 -4.87 4.18
N ALA A 114 -1.94 -4.52 4.82
CA ALA A 114 -2.46 -5.30 5.94
C ALA A 114 -2.85 -6.72 5.51
N LEU A 115 -3.44 -6.89 4.32
CA LEU A 115 -3.72 -8.21 3.73
C LEU A 115 -2.44 -9.03 3.57
N THR A 116 -1.36 -8.45 3.05
CA THR A 116 -0.09 -9.18 2.91
C THR A 116 0.56 -9.58 4.23
N TYR A 117 0.27 -8.86 5.32
CA TYR A 117 0.72 -9.24 6.66
C TYR A 117 -0.15 -10.34 7.28
N PHE A 118 -1.41 -10.46 6.86
CA PHE A 118 -2.31 -11.50 7.36
C PHE A 118 -2.18 -12.82 6.59
N GLU A 119 -2.16 -12.73 5.26
CA GLU A 119 -1.94 -13.85 4.31
C GLU A 119 -0.80 -13.48 3.35
N PRO A 120 0.44 -13.92 3.62
CA PRO A 120 1.59 -13.56 2.78
C PRO A 120 1.52 -14.01 1.32
N GLU A 121 0.79 -15.10 1.05
CA GLU A 121 0.60 -15.66 -0.29
C GLU A 121 -0.12 -14.69 -1.23
N LEU A 122 -1.01 -13.84 -0.70
CA LEU A 122 -1.75 -12.84 -1.49
C LEU A 122 -0.85 -11.75 -2.10
N ARG A 123 0.41 -11.66 -1.66
CA ARG A 123 1.33 -10.64 -2.16
C ARG A 123 1.53 -10.73 -3.66
N GLY A 124 1.59 -11.93 -4.25
CA GLY A 124 1.75 -12.10 -5.70
C GLY A 124 0.64 -11.40 -6.48
N VAL A 125 -0.62 -11.68 -6.10
CA VAL A 125 -1.83 -11.11 -6.71
C VAL A 125 -1.89 -9.59 -6.50
N LEU A 126 -1.67 -9.13 -5.26
CA LEU A 126 -1.74 -7.70 -4.92
C LEU A 126 -0.61 -6.87 -5.55
N LYS A 127 0.58 -7.45 -5.71
CA LYS A 127 1.70 -6.82 -6.41
C LYS A 127 1.40 -6.69 -7.90
N LYS A 128 0.89 -7.76 -8.53
CA LYS A 128 0.50 -7.76 -9.96
C LYS A 128 -0.59 -6.73 -10.25
N GLY A 129 -1.57 -6.58 -9.35
CA GLY A 129 -2.61 -5.55 -9.46
C GLY A 129 -2.16 -4.11 -9.14
N GLY A 130 -0.88 -3.88 -8.82
CA GLY A 130 -0.34 -2.55 -8.54
C GLY A 130 -0.78 -1.93 -7.20
N PHE A 131 -1.37 -2.72 -6.30
CA PHE A 131 -1.93 -2.23 -5.03
C PHE A 131 -0.88 -1.96 -3.95
N LEU A 132 0.24 -2.68 -4.02
CA LEU A 132 1.36 -2.56 -3.07
C LEU A 132 2.31 -1.40 -3.40
N THR A 133 2.18 -0.78 -4.58
CA THR A 133 2.99 0.38 -4.95
C THR A 133 2.35 1.63 -4.34
N ARG A 134 3.13 2.40 -3.59
CA ARG A 134 2.68 3.72 -3.13
C ARG A 134 2.64 4.67 -4.33
N ASP A 135 1.50 5.33 -4.55
CA ASP A 135 1.42 6.44 -5.52
C ASP A 135 2.34 7.58 -5.07
N SER A 136 3.42 7.80 -5.84
CA SER A 136 4.47 8.79 -5.56
C SER A 136 4.08 10.21 -5.95
N ARG A 137 2.93 10.41 -6.62
CA ARG A 137 2.50 11.74 -7.08
C ARG A 137 2.13 12.61 -5.88
N VAL A 138 2.93 13.66 -5.66
CA VAL A 138 2.70 14.72 -4.68
C VAL A 138 2.56 16.04 -5.42
N VAL A 139 1.91 17.03 -4.82
CA VAL A 139 1.72 18.35 -5.43
C VAL A 139 3.07 19.02 -5.63
N GLU A 140 3.38 19.40 -6.87
CA GLU A 140 4.57 20.21 -7.17
C GLU A 140 4.42 21.59 -6.52
N ARG A 141 5.48 22.07 -5.85
CA ARG A 141 5.48 23.43 -5.27
C ARG A 141 5.34 24.51 -6.34
N LYS A 142 4.82 25.67 -5.96
CA LYS A 142 4.86 26.87 -6.81
C LYS A 142 6.31 27.30 -7.05
N LYS A 143 6.67 27.54 -8.31
CA LYS A 143 7.97 28.10 -8.71
C LYS A 143 7.84 29.61 -8.84
N TYR A 144 8.89 30.37 -8.48
CA TYR A 144 8.90 31.82 -8.68
C TYR A 144 8.82 32.15 -10.18
N GLY A 145 8.31 33.34 -10.51
CA GLY A 145 8.08 33.74 -11.90
C GLY A 145 6.95 32.99 -12.64
N LYS A 146 6.26 32.05 -11.98
CA LYS A 146 5.12 31.31 -12.54
C LYS A 146 3.86 31.54 -11.71
N ALA A 147 2.70 31.51 -12.38
CA ALA A 147 1.40 31.63 -11.72
C ALA A 147 1.09 30.40 -10.84
N LYS A 148 1.51 29.20 -11.27
CA LYS A 148 1.39 27.92 -10.54
C LYS A 148 2.68 27.10 -10.69
N ALA A 149 2.65 25.79 -10.44
CA ALA A 149 3.82 24.92 -10.59
C ALA A 149 4.46 24.98 -12.00
N ARG A 150 3.62 24.94 -13.06
CA ARG A 150 4.06 24.94 -14.47
C ARG A 150 3.53 26.11 -15.30
N ARG A 151 2.32 26.64 -14.99
CA ARG A 151 1.64 27.73 -15.72
C ARG A 151 2.45 29.03 -15.63
N SER A 152 2.99 29.49 -16.76
CA SER A 152 3.59 30.81 -16.93
C SER A 152 2.53 31.88 -17.16
N PHE A 153 2.91 33.14 -16.96
CA PHE A 153 2.15 34.27 -17.46
C PHE A 153 2.27 34.35 -18.99
N GLN A 154 1.31 34.99 -19.65
CA GLN A 154 1.37 35.23 -21.09
C GLN A 154 2.54 36.19 -21.39
N PHE A 155 3.38 35.83 -22.35
CA PHE A 155 4.49 36.67 -22.81
C PHE A 155 4.04 37.47 -24.05
N SER A 156 4.37 38.77 -24.09
CA SER A 156 4.18 39.62 -25.27
C SER A 156 5.56 40.07 -25.76
N LYS A 157 5.92 39.68 -26.98
CA LYS A 157 7.13 40.13 -27.69
C LYS A 157 6.73 41.32 -28.55
N ARG A 158 6.84 42.54 -28.01
CA ARG A 158 6.79 43.77 -28.80
C ARG A 158 8.20 44.22 -29.13
#